data_AF-G0QUJ2-F1
#
_entry.id   AF-G0QUJ2-F1
#
_cell.length_a   1.000
_cell.length_b   1.000
_cell.length_c   1.000
_cell.angle_alpha   90.00
_cell.angle_beta   90.00
_cell.angle_gamma   90.00
#
_symmetry.space_group_name_H-M   'P 1'
#
loop_
_entity.id
_entity.type
_entity.pdbx_description
1 polymer ?
#
loop_
_entity_poly.entity_id
_entity_poly.type
_entity_poly.pdbx_seq_one_letter_code
_entity_poly.pdbx_strand_id
1 'polypeptide(L)'
;MNDKKPKVVKEEFELNGWRFEFSKSGIMPSQQLDNLKDELKLNNIPDVVFGENCGRFIYNDADFCLEFSPKDSLCLTNFQSRKNAYLDLSQNQNIKHYKQLNNCTVIPSEVKVKYSQQWKNKKPQDPTTEVRVIEQISDVFFSTPYKGTIKKVSTLIDPQQNENYFINAFENQLHLEELQQLTLPYVEKTNDELPLHNLTEQNPIKWSTMIHLWEDELGIQKKIFYLIFYILKR
;
A
#
# COMPACT_ATOMS: atom_id res chain seq x y z
N MET A 1 24.66 18.81 5.77
CA MET A 1 23.67 19.85 5.45
C MET A 1 22.39 19.48 6.17
N ASN A 2 21.78 20.38 6.93
CA ASN A 2 20.47 20.11 7.53
C ASN A 2 19.42 20.19 6.42
N ASP A 3 19.07 19.05 5.83
CA ASP A 3 17.96 18.98 4.88
C ASP A 3 16.69 19.45 5.60
N LYS A 4 16.19 20.63 5.18
CA LYS A 4 14.91 21.14 5.66
C LYS A 4 13.84 20.14 5.23
N LYS A 5 13.26 19.42 6.21
CA LYS A 5 12.11 18.56 5.97
C LYS A 5 11.00 19.35 5.26
N PRO A 6 10.30 18.74 4.28
CA PRO A 6 9.18 19.39 3.63
C PRO A 6 8.12 19.83 4.66
N LYS A 7 7.51 21.00 4.45
CA LYS A 7 6.41 21.44 5.31
C LYS A 7 5.22 20.49 5.12
N VAL A 8 4.68 19.99 6.23
CA VAL A 8 3.48 19.16 6.24
C VAL A 8 2.26 20.04 6.45
N VAL A 9 1.29 19.92 5.56
CA VAL A 9 -0.06 20.49 5.66
C VAL A 9 -0.97 19.39 6.18
N LYS A 10 -1.76 19.70 7.21
CA LYS A 10 -2.75 18.77 7.77
C LYS A 10 -4.16 19.23 7.45
N GLU A 11 -5.01 18.28 7.10
CA GLU A 11 -6.43 18.46 6.88
C GLU A 11 -7.18 17.44 7.74
N GLU A 12 -8.22 17.87 8.44
CA GLU A 12 -9.02 17.03 9.31
C GLU A 12 -10.51 17.28 9.06
N PHE A 13 -11.31 16.23 9.10
CA PHE A 13 -12.76 16.28 8.95
C PHE A 13 -13.41 15.25 9.87
N GLU A 14 -14.51 15.59 10.52
CA GLU A 14 -15.25 14.68 11.38
C GLU A 14 -16.71 14.58 10.95
N LEU A 15 -17.25 13.36 10.93
CA LEU A 15 -18.65 13.11 10.63
C LEU A 15 -19.13 11.80 11.28
N ASN A 16 -20.21 11.86 12.05
CA ASN A 16 -20.87 10.68 12.63
C ASN A 16 -19.91 9.74 13.40
N GLY A 17 -19.03 10.32 14.23
CA GLY A 17 -18.04 9.57 15.02
C GLY A 17 -16.80 9.11 14.24
N TRP A 18 -16.77 9.28 12.92
CA TRP A 18 -15.57 9.09 12.11
C TRP A 18 -14.72 10.35 12.10
N ARG A 19 -13.42 10.17 12.29
CA ARG A 19 -12.40 11.21 12.09
C ARG A 19 -11.55 10.84 10.89
N PHE A 20 -11.41 11.78 9.97
CA PHE A 20 -10.62 11.64 8.76
C PHE A 20 -9.44 12.61 8.84
N GLU A 21 -8.21 12.09 8.86
CA GLU A 21 -6.99 12.89 8.96
C GLU A 21 -6.15 12.71 7.70
N PHE A 22 -5.61 13.80 7.18
CA PHE A 22 -4.74 13.76 6.02
C PHE A 22 -3.53 14.65 6.23
N SER A 23 -2.36 14.12 5.90
CA SER A 23 -1.13 14.89 5.82
C SER A 23 -0.67 14.96 4.36
N LYS A 24 -0.21 16.14 3.96
CA LYS A 24 0.34 16.43 2.63
C LYS A 24 1.67 17.16 2.78
N SER A 25 2.71 16.67 2.13
CA SER A 25 4.06 17.20 2.17
C SER A 25 4.66 17.29 0.76
N GLY A 26 5.86 17.87 0.68
CA GLY A 26 6.68 17.79 -0.52
C GLY A 26 7.29 16.39 -0.73
N ILE A 27 8.02 16.27 -1.84
CA ILE A 27 8.71 15.06 -2.27
C ILE A 27 9.82 14.70 -1.27
N MET A 28 9.97 13.40 -1.02
CA MET A 28 11.02 12.83 -0.19
C MET A 28 12.42 13.11 -0.79
N PRO A 29 13.40 13.61 0.00
CA PRO A 29 14.78 13.78 -0.46
C PRO A 29 15.45 12.46 -0.85
N SER A 30 16.42 12.50 -1.78
CA SER A 30 17.10 11.32 -2.32
C SER A 30 17.71 10.40 -1.25
N GLN A 31 18.33 10.97 -0.21
CA GLN A 31 18.89 10.15 0.87
C GLN A 31 17.82 9.35 1.62
N GLN A 32 16.62 9.92 1.80
CA GLN A 32 15.51 9.23 2.44
C GLN A 32 14.90 8.19 1.49
N LEU A 33 14.87 8.46 0.18
CA LEU A 33 14.44 7.49 -0.83
C LEU A 33 15.35 6.25 -0.83
N ASP A 34 16.67 6.43 -0.77
CA ASP A 34 17.62 5.32 -0.69
C ASP A 34 17.42 4.50 0.60
N ASN A 35 17.24 5.17 1.74
CA ASN A 35 16.95 4.48 2.99
C ASN A 35 15.63 3.68 2.92
N LEU A 36 14.58 4.27 2.32
CA LEU A 36 13.29 3.62 2.16
C LEU A 36 13.37 2.41 1.21
N LYS A 37 14.16 2.52 0.14
CA LYS A 37 14.42 1.43 -0.82
C LYS A 37 15.08 0.24 -0.11
N ASP A 38 16.09 0.52 0.72
CA ASP A 38 16.82 -0.50 1.47
C ASP A 38 15.93 -1.13 2.54
N GLU A 39 15.15 -0.32 3.28
CA GLU A 39 14.18 -0.77 4.28
C GLU A 39 13.13 -1.71 3.68
N LEU A 40 12.56 -1.35 2.53
CA LEU A 40 11.55 -2.13 1.83
C LEU A 40 12.14 -3.27 0.98
N LYS A 41 13.47 -3.40 0.93
CA LYS A 41 14.20 -4.40 0.13
C LYS A 41 13.73 -4.42 -1.32
N LEU A 42 13.73 -3.26 -1.97
CA LEU A 42 13.33 -3.11 -3.37
C LEU A 42 14.53 -3.06 -4.30
N ASN A 43 14.39 -3.56 -5.53
CA ASN A 43 15.42 -3.38 -6.56
C ASN A 43 15.55 -1.91 -6.99
N ASN A 44 14.44 -1.18 -7.00
CA ASN A 44 14.37 0.25 -7.29
C ASN A 44 13.24 0.88 -6.45
N ILE A 45 13.16 2.21 -6.41
CA ILE A 45 12.08 2.97 -5.76
C ILE A 45 11.52 3.99 -6.76
N PRO A 46 10.23 4.40 -6.66
CA PRO A 46 9.69 5.41 -7.55
C PRO A 46 10.49 6.72 -7.52
N ASP A 47 10.58 7.38 -8.67
CA ASP A 47 11.24 8.68 -8.79
C ASP A 47 10.72 9.73 -7.80
N VAL A 48 9.42 9.68 -7.51
CA VAL A 48 8.74 10.62 -6.61
C VAL A 48 7.99 9.84 -5.54
N VAL A 49 8.39 10.02 -4.28
CA VAL A 49 7.64 9.51 -3.11
C VAL A 49 7.28 10.67 -2.20
N PHE A 50 6.02 10.76 -1.79
CA PHE A 50 5.55 11.77 -0.85
C PHE A 50 5.55 11.21 0.57
N GLY A 51 6.74 11.04 1.15
CA GLY A 51 6.95 10.22 2.36
C GLY A 51 6.06 10.53 3.57
N GLU A 52 5.73 11.80 3.80
CA GLU A 52 4.90 12.22 4.94
C GLU A 52 3.41 12.33 4.55
N ASN A 53 3.04 11.99 3.31
CA ASN A 53 1.63 11.93 2.92
C ASN A 53 0.98 10.73 3.59
N CYS A 54 -0.18 10.96 4.18
CA CYS A 54 -0.93 9.92 4.86
C CYS A 54 -2.41 10.27 4.82
N GLY A 55 -3.27 9.27 4.72
CA GLY A 55 -4.71 9.40 4.94
C GLY A 55 -5.16 8.39 5.98
N ARG A 56 -5.89 8.83 7.02
CA ARG A 56 -6.40 7.98 8.11
C ARG A 56 -7.88 8.14 8.30
N PHE A 57 -8.57 7.01 8.42
CA PHE A 57 -9.99 6.91 8.67
C PHE A 57 -10.14 6.23 10.03
N ILE A 58 -10.52 7.00 11.03
CA ILE A 58 -10.45 6.61 12.43
C ILE A 58 -11.86 6.52 12.99
N TYR A 59 -12.15 5.42 13.68
CA TYR A 59 -13.38 5.22 14.43
C TYR A 59 -13.04 4.71 15.83
N ASN A 60 -13.04 5.63 16.80
CA ASN A 60 -12.54 5.38 18.15
C ASN A 60 -13.35 4.31 18.90
N ASP A 61 -14.68 4.29 18.73
CA ASP A 61 -15.57 3.38 19.45
C ASP A 61 -15.28 1.90 19.14
N ALA A 62 -14.71 1.59 17.98
CA ALA A 62 -14.32 0.23 17.60
C ALA A 62 -12.80 0.00 17.62
N ASP A 63 -12.01 0.93 18.17
CA ASP A 63 -10.54 0.91 18.11
C ASP A 63 -10.03 0.63 16.67
N PHE A 64 -10.64 1.29 15.68
CA PHE A 64 -10.39 1.06 14.26
C PHE A 64 -9.70 2.24 13.59
N CYS A 65 -8.66 1.94 12.81
CA CYS A 65 -8.01 2.88 11.90
C CYS A 65 -7.71 2.21 10.57
N LEU A 66 -8.15 2.81 9.46
CA LEU A 66 -7.67 2.49 8.12
C LEU A 66 -6.72 3.59 7.66
N GLU A 67 -5.47 3.24 7.42
CA GLU A 67 -4.40 4.16 7.02
C GLU A 67 -3.94 3.88 5.58
N PHE A 68 -3.58 4.94 4.86
CA PHE A 68 -2.95 4.87 3.55
C PHE A 68 -1.64 5.64 3.57
N SER A 69 -0.52 4.95 3.34
CA SER A 69 0.81 5.55 3.34
C SER A 69 1.64 5.09 2.12
N PRO A 70 2.61 5.90 1.66
CA PRO A 70 3.49 5.51 0.57
C PRO A 70 4.31 4.28 0.93
N LYS A 71 4.87 4.25 2.14
CA LYS A 71 5.69 3.16 2.66
C LYS A 71 4.96 1.82 2.60
N ASP A 72 3.75 1.75 3.16
CA ASP A 72 2.96 0.52 3.18
C ASP A 72 2.54 0.09 1.77
N SER A 73 2.18 1.06 0.92
CA SER A 73 1.81 0.77 -0.47
C SER A 73 2.98 0.18 -1.27
N LEU A 74 4.21 0.65 -1.02
CA LEU A 74 5.43 0.16 -1.69
C LEU A 74 5.91 -1.16 -1.11
N CYS A 75 5.63 -1.48 0.16
CA CYS A 75 6.03 -2.73 0.79
C CYS A 75 5.58 -3.97 0.01
N LEU A 76 4.36 -3.97 -0.54
CA LEU A 76 3.81 -5.11 -1.30
C LEU A 76 4.25 -5.15 -2.78
N THR A 77 5.15 -4.25 -3.19
CA THR A 77 5.87 -4.36 -4.47
C THR A 77 7.03 -5.35 -4.40
N ASN A 78 7.55 -5.63 -3.19
CA ASN A 78 8.47 -6.73 -2.93
C ASN A 78 7.73 -8.09 -3.06
N PHE A 79 8.32 -9.03 -3.80
CA PHE A 79 7.68 -10.31 -4.08
C PHE A 79 7.56 -11.21 -2.84
N GLN A 80 8.56 -11.19 -1.95
CA GLN A 80 8.54 -11.98 -0.73
C GLN A 80 7.52 -11.42 0.27
N SER A 81 7.48 -10.10 0.48
CA SER A 81 6.46 -9.46 1.33
C SER A 81 5.06 -9.74 0.81
N ARG A 82 4.85 -9.65 -0.51
CA ARG A 82 3.57 -10.00 -1.15
C ARG A 82 3.19 -11.46 -0.95
N LYS A 83 4.15 -12.38 -1.10
CA LYS A 83 3.95 -13.81 -0.84
C LYS A 83 3.57 -14.06 0.62
N ASN A 84 4.23 -13.38 1.55
CA ASN A 84 3.94 -13.49 2.97
C ASN A 84 2.55 -12.92 3.31
N ALA A 85 2.13 -11.84 2.64
CA ALA A 85 0.80 -11.26 2.79
C ALA A 85 -0.31 -12.05 2.09
N TYR A 86 0.01 -13.03 1.23
CA TYR A 86 -0.98 -13.69 0.39
C TYR A 86 -1.83 -14.69 1.18
N LEU A 87 -3.16 -14.53 1.08
CA LEU A 87 -4.15 -15.45 1.63
C LEU A 87 -4.97 -16.05 0.48
N ASP A 88 -4.78 -17.35 0.25
CA ASP A 88 -5.57 -18.10 -0.73
C ASP A 88 -6.95 -18.46 -0.16
N LEU A 89 -7.93 -17.60 -0.46
CA LEU A 89 -9.32 -17.84 -0.07
C LEU A 89 -10.02 -18.88 -0.95
N SER A 90 -9.42 -19.32 -2.06
CA SER A 90 -10.02 -20.32 -2.95
C SER A 90 -10.01 -21.72 -2.34
N GLN A 91 -8.99 -22.02 -1.52
CA GLN A 91 -8.86 -23.29 -0.80
C GLN A 91 -9.80 -23.39 0.42
N ASN A 92 -10.36 -22.27 0.88
CA ASN A 92 -11.16 -22.20 2.09
C ASN A 92 -12.54 -21.56 1.81
N GLN A 93 -13.31 -22.18 0.92
CA GLN A 93 -14.57 -21.61 0.41
C GLN A 93 -15.61 -21.34 1.51
N ASN A 94 -15.57 -22.08 2.61
CA ASN A 94 -16.52 -21.99 3.71
C ASN A 94 -16.20 -20.89 4.73
N ILE A 95 -15.01 -20.28 4.67
CA ILE A 95 -14.64 -19.22 5.61
C ILE A 95 -15.45 -17.98 5.32
N LYS A 96 -16.13 -17.50 6.37
CA LYS A 96 -16.88 -16.25 6.35
C LYS A 96 -16.10 -15.09 6.96
N HIS A 97 -15.43 -15.34 8.08
CA HIS A 97 -14.76 -14.30 8.87
C HIS A 97 -13.35 -14.72 9.27
N TYR A 98 -12.39 -13.81 9.19
CA TYR A 98 -11.00 -14.08 9.55
C TYR A 98 -10.27 -12.85 10.12
N LYS A 99 -9.19 -13.12 10.86
CA LYS A 99 -8.44 -12.09 11.62
C LYS A 99 -7.39 -11.34 10.83
N GLN A 100 -6.88 -11.90 9.73
CA GLN A 100 -5.77 -11.31 8.99
C GLN A 100 -6.24 -10.09 8.19
N LEU A 101 -6.27 -8.93 8.84
CA LEU A 101 -6.80 -7.68 8.29
C LEU A 101 -6.01 -7.17 7.08
N ASN A 102 -4.69 -7.19 7.22
CA ASN A 102 -3.74 -6.71 6.23
C ASN A 102 -3.28 -7.92 5.41
N ASN A 103 -3.93 -8.17 4.28
CA ASN A 103 -3.62 -9.32 3.43
C ASN A 103 -3.77 -9.00 1.94
N CYS A 104 -3.22 -9.88 1.11
CA CYS A 104 -3.40 -9.89 -0.32
C CYS A 104 -4.23 -11.12 -0.72
N THR A 105 -5.37 -10.90 -1.38
CA THR A 105 -6.17 -12.01 -1.95
C THR A 105 -5.88 -12.23 -3.45
N VAL A 106 -5.12 -11.32 -4.06
CA VAL A 106 -4.76 -11.36 -5.47
C VAL A 106 -3.29 -11.00 -5.59
N ILE A 107 -2.54 -11.80 -6.34
CA ILE A 107 -1.17 -11.49 -6.73
C ILE A 107 -1.23 -10.87 -8.14
N PRO A 108 -0.80 -9.62 -8.33
CA PRO A 108 -0.71 -9.03 -9.66
C PRO A 108 0.20 -9.86 -10.56
N SER A 109 -0.23 -10.08 -11.81
CA SER A 109 0.60 -10.75 -12.81
C SER A 109 1.89 -9.97 -13.03
N GLU A 110 3.03 -10.65 -13.02
CA GLU A 110 4.32 -10.04 -13.37
C GLU A 110 4.26 -9.42 -14.77
N VAL A 111 4.56 -8.13 -14.85
CA VAL A 111 4.70 -7.44 -16.13
C VAL A 111 6.07 -7.77 -16.71
N LYS A 112 6.10 -8.59 -17.76
CA LYS A 112 7.32 -8.91 -18.50
C LYS A 112 7.50 -7.89 -19.62
N VAL A 113 8.72 -7.36 -19.75
CA VAL A 113 9.10 -6.59 -20.94
C VAL A 113 8.94 -7.52 -22.16
N LYS A 114 8.16 -7.07 -23.15
CA LYS A 114 7.69 -7.83 -24.33
C LYS A 114 8.80 -8.60 -25.07
N TYR A 115 10.06 -8.15 -24.96
CA TYR A 115 11.21 -8.75 -25.64
C TYR A 115 12.31 -9.25 -24.69
N SER A 116 12.03 -9.39 -23.38
CA SER A 116 13.01 -9.86 -22.39
C SER A 116 13.66 -11.20 -22.75
N GLN A 117 12.92 -12.10 -23.41
CA GLN A 117 13.45 -13.39 -23.89
C GLN A 117 14.56 -13.26 -24.93
N GLN A 118 14.57 -12.19 -25.74
CA GLN A 118 15.62 -11.95 -26.75
C GLN A 118 16.98 -11.60 -26.11
N TRP A 119 16.96 -11.11 -24.87
CA TRP A 119 18.17 -10.77 -24.12
C TRP A 119 18.69 -11.92 -23.27
N LYS A 120 17.81 -12.82 -22.79
CA LYS A 120 18.19 -13.98 -21.98
C LYS A 120 19.20 -14.93 -22.66
N ASN A 121 19.20 -14.96 -23.99
CA ASN A 121 20.06 -15.85 -24.78
C ASN A 121 21.20 -15.11 -25.52
N LYS A 122 21.29 -13.78 -25.38
CA LYS A 122 22.40 -13.02 -25.98
C LYS A 122 23.64 -13.19 -25.12
N LYS A 123 24.63 -13.90 -25.65
CA LYS A 123 26.00 -13.86 -25.10
C LYS A 123 26.56 -12.45 -25.34
N PRO A 124 27.28 -11.87 -24.38
CA PRO A 124 27.97 -10.61 -24.61
C PRO A 124 28.91 -10.74 -25.81
N GLN A 125 29.03 -9.67 -26.60
CA GLN A 125 29.91 -9.64 -27.78
C GLN A 125 31.39 -9.77 -27.37
N ASP A 126 31.72 -9.32 -26.16
CA ASP A 126 33.03 -9.48 -25.55
C ASP A 126 32.98 -10.59 -24.49
N PRO A 127 33.77 -11.68 -24.63
CA PRO A 127 33.82 -12.78 -23.67
C PRO A 127 34.37 -12.38 -22.29
N THR A 128 34.94 -11.17 -22.14
CA THR A 128 35.38 -10.62 -20.85
C THR A 128 34.28 -9.87 -20.09
N THR A 129 33.13 -9.62 -20.72
CA THR A 129 32.00 -8.94 -20.07
C THR A 129 31.25 -9.91 -19.16
N GLU A 130 31.42 -9.77 -17.85
CA GLU A 130 30.63 -10.49 -16.86
C GLU A 130 29.18 -9.97 -16.84
N VAL A 131 28.24 -10.79 -17.31
CA VAL A 131 26.81 -10.52 -17.14
C VAL A 131 26.42 -10.90 -15.72
N ARG A 132 26.25 -9.90 -14.84
CA ARG A 132 25.70 -10.12 -13.51
C ARG A 132 24.18 -10.26 -13.61
N VAL A 133 23.68 -11.45 -13.29
CA VAL A 133 22.23 -11.68 -13.13
C VAL A 133 21.84 -11.10 -11.78
N ILE A 134 21.13 -9.98 -11.79
CA ILE A 134 20.55 -9.38 -10.58
C ILE A 134 19.29 -10.19 -10.23
N GLU A 135 19.20 -10.64 -8.98
CA GLU A 135 17.98 -11.25 -8.46
C GLU A 135 16.86 -10.20 -8.43
N GLN A 136 15.76 -10.51 -9.11
CA GLN A 136 14.58 -9.65 -9.11
C GLN A 136 13.74 -9.97 -7.87
N ILE A 137 13.85 -9.11 -6.86
CA ILE A 137 13.15 -9.22 -5.58
C ILE A 137 11.90 -8.33 -5.49
N SER A 138 11.74 -7.39 -6.43
CA SER A 138 10.56 -6.52 -6.51
C SER A 138 10.10 -6.26 -7.95
N ASP A 139 8.86 -5.77 -8.05
CA ASP A 139 8.32 -5.25 -9.31
C ASP A 139 8.99 -3.92 -9.68
N VAL A 140 9.45 -3.79 -10.91
CA VAL A 140 10.00 -2.52 -11.46
C VAL A 140 8.91 -1.54 -11.87
N PHE A 141 7.67 -2.01 -11.97
CA PHE A 141 6.48 -1.20 -12.26
C PHE A 141 5.72 -0.79 -11.00
N PHE A 142 6.23 -1.17 -9.82
CA PHE A 142 5.63 -0.88 -8.52
C PHE A 142 4.17 -1.33 -8.40
N SER A 143 3.77 -2.40 -9.12
CA SER A 143 2.42 -2.94 -9.00
C SER A 143 2.20 -3.43 -7.58
N THR A 144 1.18 -2.90 -6.91
CA THR A 144 0.90 -3.23 -5.51
C THR A 144 -0.56 -3.68 -5.33
N PRO A 145 -0.82 -4.81 -4.65
CA PRO A 145 -2.17 -5.21 -4.26
C PRO A 145 -2.65 -4.51 -2.97
N TYR A 146 -1.95 -3.48 -2.52
CA TYR A 146 -2.27 -2.72 -1.31
C TYR A 146 -3.68 -2.11 -1.34
N LYS A 147 -4.42 -2.25 -0.23
CA LYS A 147 -5.81 -1.78 -0.08
C LYS A 147 -5.97 -0.82 1.10
N GLY A 148 -4.87 -0.33 1.66
CA GLY A 148 -4.84 0.34 2.95
C GLY A 148 -4.37 -0.60 4.07
N THR A 149 -3.95 0.00 5.18
CA THR A 149 -3.46 -0.67 6.38
C THR A 149 -4.48 -0.51 7.49
N ILE A 150 -5.08 -1.61 7.93
CA ILE A 150 -5.96 -1.62 9.09
C ILE A 150 -5.10 -1.77 10.35
N LYS A 151 -5.26 -0.84 11.28
CA LYS A 151 -4.59 -0.77 12.58
C LYS A 151 -5.62 -0.56 13.68
N LYS A 152 -5.20 -0.82 14.92
CA LYS A 152 -5.92 -0.33 16.09
C LYS A 152 -5.56 1.14 16.34
N VAL A 153 -6.49 1.93 16.88
CA VAL A 153 -6.20 3.32 17.27
C VAL A 153 -5.13 3.35 18.35
N SER A 154 -5.15 2.38 19.27
CA SER A 154 -4.11 2.18 20.28
C SER A 154 -2.69 2.02 19.69
N THR A 155 -2.55 1.46 18.50
CA THR A 155 -1.25 1.34 17.79
C THR A 155 -0.70 2.69 17.35
N LEU A 156 -1.55 3.70 17.16
CA LEU A 156 -1.12 5.03 16.70
C LEU A 156 -0.37 5.82 17.79
N ILE A 157 -0.47 5.41 19.05
CA ILE A 157 0.10 6.11 20.21
C ILE A 157 1.62 5.94 20.27
N ASP A 158 2.13 4.77 19.87
CA ASP A 158 3.56 4.46 19.81
C ASP A 158 4.08 4.73 18.38
N PRO A 159 4.88 5.79 18.15
CA PRO A 159 5.36 6.12 16.82
C PRO A 159 6.20 5.01 16.19
N GLN A 160 7.03 4.31 16.98
CA GLN A 160 7.94 3.30 16.48
C GLN A 160 7.18 2.04 16.05
N GLN A 161 6.18 1.63 16.84
CA GLN A 161 5.31 0.53 16.45
C GLN A 161 4.45 0.91 15.24
N ASN A 162 3.91 2.12 15.19
CA ASN A 162 3.06 2.56 14.09
C ASN A 162 3.81 2.61 12.75
N GLU A 163 5.04 3.13 12.75
CA GLU A 163 5.88 3.29 11.57
C GLU A 163 6.28 1.96 10.93
N ASN A 164 6.42 0.90 11.72
CA ASN A 164 6.86 -0.42 11.26
C ASN A 164 5.75 -1.48 11.28
N TYR A 165 4.54 -1.10 11.71
CA TYR A 165 3.42 -2.02 11.91
C TYR A 165 3.17 -2.93 10.70
N PHE A 166 3.11 -2.34 9.51
CA PHE A 166 2.75 -3.07 8.29
C PHE A 166 3.89 -3.96 7.79
N ILE A 167 5.13 -3.48 7.82
CA ILE A 167 6.30 -4.26 7.41
C ILE A 167 6.46 -5.48 8.33
N ASN A 168 6.34 -5.26 9.63
CA ASN A 168 6.48 -6.32 10.63
C ASN A 168 5.38 -7.39 10.49
N ALA A 169 4.20 -7.02 10.00
CA ALA A 169 3.11 -7.96 9.76
C ALA A 169 3.45 -9.03 8.69
N PHE A 170 4.48 -8.82 7.86
CA PHE A 170 4.86 -9.71 6.77
C PHE A 170 6.29 -10.23 6.85
N GLU A 171 6.91 -10.22 8.04
CA GLU A 171 8.16 -10.96 8.25
C GLU A 171 7.97 -12.46 8.01
N ASN A 172 6.81 -12.98 8.40
CA ASN A 172 6.42 -14.37 8.22
C ASN A 172 5.20 -14.49 7.31
N GLN A 173 5.03 -15.66 6.70
CA GLN A 173 3.85 -15.94 5.89
C GLN A 173 2.58 -15.95 6.76
N LEU A 174 1.55 -15.26 6.29
CA LEU A 174 0.25 -15.28 6.93
C LEU A 174 -0.39 -16.66 6.83
N HIS A 175 -0.96 -17.09 7.96
CA HIS A 175 -1.82 -18.25 8.03
C HIS A 175 -3.25 -17.79 8.30
N LEU A 176 -4.20 -18.43 7.62
CA LEU A 176 -5.60 -18.10 7.73
C LEU A 176 -6.16 -18.61 9.06
N GLU A 177 -6.77 -17.72 9.83
CA GLU A 177 -7.43 -18.06 11.09
C GLU A 177 -8.90 -17.65 11.04
N GLU A 178 -9.79 -18.63 11.01
CA GLU A 178 -11.23 -18.40 11.09
C GLU A 178 -11.64 -17.88 12.47
N LEU A 179 -12.53 -16.89 12.49
CA LEU A 179 -13.06 -16.32 13.71
C LEU A 179 -14.27 -17.12 14.23
N GLN A 180 -14.11 -17.69 15.43
CA GLN A 180 -15.23 -18.32 16.17
C GLN A 180 -16.13 -17.29 16.87
N GLN A 181 -15.58 -16.14 17.24
CA GLN A 181 -16.30 -15.03 17.87
C GLN A 181 -15.93 -13.73 17.18
N LEU A 182 -16.93 -12.93 16.80
CA LEU A 182 -16.73 -11.69 16.09
C LEU A 182 -16.29 -10.59 17.05
N THR A 183 -15.01 -10.26 17.00
CA THR A 183 -14.44 -9.08 17.68
C THR A 183 -13.87 -8.16 16.61
N LEU A 184 -14.30 -6.90 16.60
CA LEU A 184 -13.80 -5.92 15.65
C LEU A 184 -12.34 -5.52 15.95
N PRO A 185 -11.56 -5.14 14.94
CA PRO A 185 -11.85 -5.33 13.51
C PRO A 185 -11.66 -6.78 13.05
N TYR A 186 -12.42 -7.18 12.02
CA TYR A 186 -12.29 -8.45 11.31
C TYR A 186 -12.52 -8.25 9.80
N VAL A 187 -12.18 -9.27 9.01
CA VAL A 187 -12.51 -9.30 7.58
C VAL A 187 -13.63 -10.28 7.33
N GLU A 188 -14.61 -9.87 6.53
CA GLU A 188 -15.71 -10.70 6.06
C GLU A 188 -15.59 -10.92 4.55
N LYS A 189 -15.78 -12.17 4.11
CA LYS A 189 -15.94 -12.47 2.70
C LYS A 189 -17.37 -12.18 2.28
N THR A 190 -17.56 -11.22 1.38
CA THR A 190 -18.87 -10.90 0.81
C THR A 190 -18.86 -10.99 -0.72
N ASN A 191 -20.04 -11.23 -1.30
CA ASN A 191 -20.31 -11.09 -2.73
C ASN A 191 -20.98 -9.75 -3.06
N ASP A 192 -21.16 -8.88 -2.06
CA ASP A 192 -21.74 -7.56 -2.24
C ASP A 192 -20.86 -6.72 -3.16
N GLU A 193 -21.51 -6.02 -4.08
CA GLU A 193 -20.85 -5.05 -4.93
C GLU A 193 -20.90 -3.66 -4.28
N LEU A 194 -19.93 -2.81 -4.62
CA LEU A 194 -19.99 -1.40 -4.25
C LEU A 194 -21.27 -0.81 -4.86
N PRO A 195 -22.16 -0.17 -4.08
CA PRO A 195 -23.45 0.31 -4.58
C PRO A 195 -23.25 1.58 -5.42
N LEU A 196 -22.78 1.43 -6.67
CA LEU A 196 -22.43 2.54 -7.57
C LEU A 196 -23.61 3.46 -7.87
N HIS A 197 -24.84 2.97 -7.77
CA HIS A 197 -26.05 3.78 -7.90
C HIS A 197 -26.19 4.88 -6.83
N ASN A 198 -25.44 4.79 -5.73
CA ASN A 198 -25.37 5.85 -4.72
C ASN A 198 -24.38 6.96 -5.11
N LEU A 199 -23.51 6.74 -6.09
CA LEU A 199 -22.56 7.75 -6.60
C LEU A 199 -23.24 8.64 -7.66
N THR A 200 -24.28 9.38 -7.26
CA THR A 200 -25.06 10.25 -8.16
C THR A 200 -25.13 11.67 -7.62
N GLU A 201 -25.57 12.62 -8.45
CA GLU A 201 -25.78 14.02 -8.07
C GLU A 201 -26.75 14.19 -6.89
N GLN A 202 -27.63 13.22 -6.66
CA GLN A 202 -28.58 13.22 -5.54
C GLN A 202 -27.89 13.04 -4.17
N ASN A 203 -26.67 12.50 -4.15
CA ASN A 203 -25.85 12.35 -2.96
C ASN A 203 -24.64 13.28 -3.07
N PRO A 204 -24.79 14.58 -2.75
CA PRO A 204 -23.70 15.53 -2.93
C PRO A 204 -22.51 15.19 -2.02
N ILE A 205 -21.32 15.45 -2.56
CA ILE A 205 -20.06 15.36 -1.82
C ILE A 205 -20.09 16.42 -0.70
N LYS A 206 -20.06 15.97 0.55
CA LYS A 206 -19.92 16.87 1.72
C LYS A 206 -18.49 17.34 1.86
N TRP A 207 -17.56 16.44 1.58
CA TRP A 207 -16.14 16.65 1.76
C TRP A 207 -15.34 15.72 0.85
N SER A 208 -14.24 16.21 0.32
CA SER A 208 -13.32 15.45 -0.51
C SER A 208 -11.89 15.91 -0.31
N THR A 209 -10.97 14.97 -0.37
CA THR A 209 -9.55 15.25 -0.50
C THR A 209 -8.88 14.22 -1.40
N MET A 210 -7.65 14.51 -1.77
CA MET A 210 -6.79 13.63 -2.54
C MET A 210 -5.39 13.66 -1.95
N ILE A 211 -4.77 12.50 -1.84
CA ILE A 211 -3.37 12.36 -1.44
C ILE A 211 -2.59 11.63 -2.54
N HIS A 212 -1.40 12.13 -2.82
CA HIS A 212 -0.42 11.46 -3.66
C HIS A 212 0.47 10.60 -2.78
N LEU A 213 0.74 9.35 -3.16
CA LEU A 213 1.63 8.51 -2.37
C LEU A 213 3.00 8.43 -3.05
N TRP A 214 3.01 8.09 -4.34
CA TRP A 214 4.21 8.08 -5.17
C TRP A 214 3.85 8.14 -6.66
N GLU A 215 4.83 8.54 -7.48
CA GLU A 215 4.78 8.60 -8.94
C GLU A 215 6.12 8.10 -9.49
N ASP A 216 6.06 7.42 -10.63
CA ASP A 216 7.24 6.96 -11.36
C ASP A 216 7.12 7.26 -12.84
N GLU A 217 8.21 7.73 -13.45
CA GLU A 217 8.32 7.95 -14.88
C GLU A 217 9.08 6.78 -15.49
N LEU A 218 8.36 5.70 -15.85
CA LEU A 218 8.93 4.50 -16.48
C LEU A 218 9.38 4.80 -17.92
N GLY A 219 10.40 5.65 -18.09
CA GLY A 219 10.84 6.23 -19.35
C GLY A 219 9.93 7.35 -19.85
N ILE A 220 8.88 7.01 -20.62
CA ILE A 220 8.01 7.99 -21.33
C ILE A 220 6.56 7.96 -20.82
N GLN A 221 6.19 6.97 -20.01
CA GLN A 221 4.84 6.85 -19.46
C GLN A 221 4.84 7.08 -17.95
N LYS A 222 4.28 8.21 -17.52
CA LYS A 222 4.00 8.52 -16.11
C LYS A 222 3.00 7.50 -15.55
N LYS A 223 3.34 6.88 -14.43
CA LYS A 223 2.39 6.12 -13.61
C LYS A 223 2.29 6.80 -12.25
N ILE A 224 1.06 7.11 -11.84
CA ILE A 224 0.77 7.80 -10.58
C ILE A 224 -0.07 6.86 -9.72
N PHE A 225 0.32 6.69 -8.45
CA PHE A 225 -0.52 6.08 -7.44
C PHE A 225 -1.10 7.19 -6.55
N TYR A 226 -2.40 7.43 -6.71
CA TYR A 226 -3.15 8.42 -5.93
C TYR A 226 -4.44 7.81 -5.40
N LEU A 227 -4.91 8.32 -4.27
CA LEU A 227 -6.17 7.94 -3.67
C LEU A 227 -7.07 9.17 -3.61
N ILE A 228 -8.28 9.03 -4.14
CA ILE A 228 -9.33 10.05 -4.04
C ILE A 228 -10.39 9.55 -3.06
N PHE A 229 -10.72 10.38 -2.08
CA PHE A 229 -11.71 10.06 -1.06
C PHE A 229 -12.91 11.00 -1.17
N TYR A 230 -14.11 10.41 -1.18
CA TYR A 230 -15.38 11.13 -1.22
C TYR A 230 -16.23 10.74 -0.01
N ILE A 231 -16.75 11.73 0.70
CA ILE A 231 -17.75 11.53 1.75
C ILE A 231 -19.09 12.09 1.26
N LEU A 232 -20.06 11.21 1.07
CA LEU A 232 -21.39 11.57 0.55
C LEU A 232 -22.35 11.93 1.67
N LYS A 233 -23.33 12.78 1.34
CA LYS A 233 -24.49 13.05 2.21
C LYS A 233 -25.44 11.85 2.16
N ARG A 234 -25.62 11.16 3.30
CA ARG A 234 -26.87 10.47 3.62
C ARG A 234 -27.78 11.43 4.35
#